data_AF-A0A8D1RAY2-F1
#
_entry.id   AF-A0A8D1RAY2-F1
#
_cell.length_a   1.000
_cell.length_b   1.000
_cell.length_c   1.000
_cell.angle_alpha   90.00
_cell.angle_beta   90.00
_cell.angle_gamma   90.00
#
_symmetry.space_group_name_H-M   'P 1'
#
loop_
_entity.id
_entity.type
_entity.pdbx_description
1 polymer ?
#
loop_
_entity_poly.entity_id
_entity_poly.type
_entity_poly.pdbx_seq_one_letter_code
_entity_poly.pdbx_strand_id
1 'polypeptide(L)'
;MGSRSLPWAVLCLLGAGPLAAGVTQTPRHAIKSTGQTVTLRCSPVSGHLSVSWYQQALNQGPQFLFEFYDQMPRAKGNVSDRFSVQQPNNSLSELTVKFSELTDSSLYLCASSLAQPCGVTSLLCRNLPASA
;
A
#
# COMPACT_ATOMS: atom_id res chain seq x y z
N MET A 1 9.46 55.06 20.36
CA MET A 1 9.21 54.12 19.24
C MET A 1 10.03 52.86 19.49
N GLY A 2 9.49 51.89 20.23
CA GLY A 2 10.17 50.63 20.52
C GLY A 2 9.85 49.61 19.44
N SER A 3 10.85 49.24 18.63
CA SER A 3 10.71 48.21 17.61
C SER A 3 10.57 46.84 18.30
N ARG A 4 9.36 46.28 18.31
CA ARG A 4 9.11 44.89 18.74
C ARG A 4 9.57 43.95 17.63
N SER A 5 10.82 43.50 17.71
CA SER A 5 11.30 42.38 16.91
C SER A 5 10.55 41.11 17.33
N LEU A 6 9.59 40.67 16.51
CA LEU A 6 9.06 39.32 16.64
C LEU A 6 10.21 38.32 16.43
N PRO A 7 10.39 37.33 17.31
CA PRO A 7 11.42 36.34 17.12
C PRO A 7 11.04 35.46 15.93
N TRP A 8 11.87 35.50 14.88
CA TRP A 8 11.85 34.63 13.70
C TRP A 8 11.60 33.15 14.04
N ALA A 9 11.99 32.72 15.24
CA ALA A 9 11.83 31.37 15.76
C ALA A 9 10.39 30.82 15.77
N VAL A 10 9.35 31.66 15.68
CA VAL A 10 7.95 31.19 15.68
C VAL A 10 7.49 30.71 14.29
N LEU A 11 8.15 31.13 13.20
CA LEU A 11 7.68 30.84 11.83
C LEU A 11 8.19 29.51 11.25
N CYS A 12 8.89 28.68 12.02
CA CYS A 12 9.37 27.36 11.56
C CYS A 12 8.47 26.18 11.96
N LEU A 13 7.39 26.41 12.70
CA LEU A 13 6.48 25.33 13.17
C LEU A 13 5.29 25.08 12.22
N LEU A 14 5.16 25.85 11.14
CA LEU A 14 4.07 25.76 10.18
C LEU A 14 4.60 25.33 8.80
N GLY A 15 4.83 24.03 8.60
CA GLY A 15 5.01 23.53 7.23
C GLY A 15 5.90 22.30 7.03
N ALA A 16 5.65 21.22 7.77
CA ALA A 16 5.93 19.89 7.26
C ALA A 16 4.60 19.13 7.21
N GLY A 17 3.75 19.51 6.26
CA GLY A 17 2.64 18.62 5.88
C GLY A 17 3.23 17.28 5.42
N PRO A 18 2.53 16.15 5.59
CA PRO A 18 3.03 14.86 5.13
C PRO A 18 3.35 14.99 3.63
N LEU A 19 4.63 14.94 3.27
CA LEU A 19 5.03 14.66 1.89
C LEU A 19 4.45 13.27 1.62
N ALA A 20 3.35 13.21 0.87
CA ALA A 20 2.68 11.97 0.51
C ALA A 20 3.55 11.20 -0.49
N ALA A 21 4.68 10.67 -0.02
CA ALA A 21 5.63 9.90 -0.81
C ALA A 21 5.25 8.41 -0.89
N GLY A 22 3.95 8.10 -0.81
CA GLY A 22 3.47 6.73 -0.71
C GLY A 22 2.06 6.56 -1.25
N VAL A 23 1.58 5.32 -1.26
CA VAL A 23 0.22 4.99 -1.66
C VAL A 23 -0.79 5.52 -0.64
N THR A 24 -2.01 5.80 -1.09
CA THR A 24 -3.12 6.11 -0.17
C THR A 24 -4.00 4.88 -0.02
N GLN A 25 -4.16 4.38 1.21
CA GLN A 25 -5.03 3.25 1.50
C GLN A 25 -6.25 3.65 2.33
N THR A 26 -7.42 3.12 1.97
CA THR A 26 -8.69 3.36 2.68
C THR A 26 -9.55 2.10 2.77
N PRO A 27 -10.22 1.85 3.91
CA PRO A 27 -10.06 2.54 5.19
C PRO A 27 -8.69 2.21 5.82
N ARG A 28 -8.23 3.04 6.76
CA ARG A 28 -6.99 2.76 7.53
C ARG A 28 -7.17 1.59 8.51
N HIS A 29 -8.37 1.47 9.05
CA HIS A 29 -8.75 0.38 9.95
C HIS A 29 -10.16 -0.08 9.57
N ALA A 30 -10.39 -1.38 9.58
CA ALA A 30 -11.69 -1.98 9.37
C ALA A 30 -11.92 -3.04 10.44
N ILE A 31 -12.98 -2.86 11.23
CA ILE A 31 -13.43 -3.85 12.21
C ILE A 31 -14.71 -4.47 11.63
N LYS A 32 -14.73 -5.78 11.47
CA LYS A 32 -15.83 -6.55 10.88
C LYS A 32 -16.07 -7.81 11.68
N SER A 33 -17.32 -8.26 11.71
CA SER A 33 -17.67 -9.55 12.28
C SER A 33 -17.28 -10.67 11.31
N THR A 34 -17.03 -11.86 11.85
CA THR A 34 -16.79 -13.08 11.06
C THR A 34 -17.92 -13.30 10.04
N GLY A 35 -17.57 -13.76 8.84
CA GLY A 35 -18.50 -13.97 7.73
C GLY A 35 -18.85 -12.71 6.93
N GLN A 36 -18.46 -11.52 7.39
CA GLN A 36 -18.66 -10.28 6.62
C GLN A 36 -17.58 -10.10 5.56
N THR A 37 -17.95 -9.41 4.47
CA THR A 37 -17.02 -8.99 3.43
C THR A 37 -16.36 -7.66 3.81
N VAL A 38 -15.06 -7.55 3.58
CA VAL A 38 -14.30 -6.31 3.69
C VAL A 38 -13.66 -5.97 2.36
N THR A 39 -13.68 -4.68 2.01
CA THR A 39 -13.00 -4.15 0.83
C THR A 39 -12.04 -3.05 1.26
N LEU A 40 -10.77 -3.20 0.88
CA LEU A 40 -9.70 -2.25 1.07
C LEU A 40 -9.33 -1.65 -0.28
N ARG A 41 -9.07 -0.35 -0.29
CA ARG A 41 -8.74 0.41 -1.49
C ARG A 41 -7.34 0.97 -1.38
N CYS A 42 -6.64 0.99 -2.49
CA CYS A 42 -5.30 1.56 -2.63
C CYS A 42 -5.23 2.44 -3.87
N SER A 43 -4.89 3.70 -3.68
CA SER A 43 -4.48 4.61 -4.76
C SER A 43 -2.96 4.57 -4.86
N PRO A 44 -2.39 4.03 -5.96
CA PRO A 44 -0.97 4.03 -6.20
C PRO A 44 -0.45 5.44 -6.43
N VAL A 45 0.86 5.61 -6.32
CA VAL A 45 1.51 6.88 -6.66
C VAL A 45 1.32 7.13 -8.16
N SER A 46 1.07 8.39 -8.55
CA SER A 46 0.88 8.76 -9.95
C SER A 46 2.07 8.30 -10.82
N GLY A 47 1.77 7.66 -11.95
CA GLY A 47 2.78 7.09 -12.86
C GLY A 47 3.33 5.73 -12.48
N HIS A 48 3.03 5.20 -11.28
CA HIS A 48 3.36 3.82 -10.94
C HIS A 48 2.48 2.85 -11.73
N LEU A 49 3.13 1.88 -12.37
CA LEU A 49 2.46 0.89 -13.22
C LEU A 49 2.25 -0.44 -12.49
N SER A 50 3.07 -0.74 -11.48
CA SER A 50 2.90 -1.95 -10.66
C SER A 50 2.22 -1.60 -9.34
N VAL A 51 1.27 -2.44 -8.94
CA VAL A 51 0.61 -2.41 -7.63
C VAL A 51 0.62 -3.81 -7.03
N SER A 52 1.04 -3.91 -5.78
CA SER A 52 1.13 -5.18 -5.06
C SER A 52 0.39 -5.11 -3.72
N TRP A 53 -0.26 -6.20 -3.36
CA TRP A 53 -0.94 -6.38 -2.09
C TRP A 53 -0.23 -7.43 -1.24
N TYR A 54 -0.12 -7.14 0.06
CA TYR A 54 0.47 -8.02 1.05
C TYR A 54 -0.42 -8.13 2.27
N GLN A 55 -0.35 -9.28 2.92
CA GLN A 55 -0.91 -9.52 4.25
C GLN A 55 0.21 -9.72 5.25
N GLN A 56 0.14 -9.06 6.40
CA GLN A 56 1.10 -9.21 7.46
C GLN A 56 0.37 -9.56 8.75
N ALA A 57 0.39 -10.84 9.10
CA ALA A 57 -0.09 -11.29 10.40
C ALA A 57 0.87 -10.87 11.52
N LEU A 58 0.38 -10.89 12.76
CA LEU A 58 1.18 -10.52 13.92
C LEU A 58 2.44 -11.39 14.00
N ASN A 59 3.60 -10.75 14.21
CA ASN A 59 4.92 -11.39 14.27
C ASN A 59 5.37 -12.11 12.98
N GLN A 60 4.71 -11.86 11.84
CA GLN A 60 5.13 -12.36 10.54
C GLN A 60 5.62 -11.21 9.65
N GLY A 61 6.46 -11.54 8.67
CA GLY A 61 6.79 -10.61 7.58
C GLY A 61 5.65 -10.50 6.56
N PRO A 62 5.65 -9.45 5.70
CA PRO A 62 4.65 -9.30 4.64
C PRO A 62 4.61 -10.52 3.71
N GLN A 63 3.44 -11.14 3.61
CA GLN A 63 3.15 -12.24 2.69
C GLN A 63 2.49 -11.70 1.43
N PHE A 64 3.00 -12.10 0.26
CA PHE A 64 2.50 -11.64 -1.02
C PHE A 64 1.11 -12.22 -1.34
N LEU A 65 0.18 -11.37 -1.77
CA LEU A 65 -1.17 -11.77 -2.18
C LEU A 65 -1.39 -11.66 -3.69
N PHE A 66 -1.18 -10.48 -4.27
CA PHE A 66 -1.45 -10.18 -5.68
C PHE A 66 -0.50 -9.11 -6.20
N GLU A 67 -0.16 -9.19 -7.49
CA GLU A 67 0.50 -8.14 -8.25
C GLU A 67 -0.31 -7.85 -9.51
N PHE A 68 -0.51 -6.57 -9.78
CA PHE A 68 -1.00 -6.09 -11.06
C PHE A 68 0.05 -5.20 -11.70
N TYR A 69 0.12 -5.26 -13.02
CA TYR A 69 0.92 -4.39 -13.86
C TYR A 69 0.05 -3.78 -14.93
N ASP A 70 0.05 -2.45 -15.03
CA ASP A 70 -0.71 -1.71 -16.04
C ASP A 70 -2.16 -2.17 -16.12
N GLN A 71 -2.82 -2.23 -14.95
CA GLN A 71 -4.22 -2.65 -14.79
C GLN A 71 -4.50 -4.14 -15.07
N MET A 72 -3.47 -4.93 -15.42
CA MET A 72 -3.59 -6.34 -15.72
C MET A 72 -3.03 -7.21 -14.58
N PRO A 73 -3.71 -8.33 -14.22
CA PRO A 73 -3.16 -9.27 -13.26
C PRO A 73 -1.82 -9.82 -13.75
N ARG A 74 -0.78 -9.72 -12.91
CA ARG A 74 0.57 -10.20 -13.22
C ARG A 74 0.94 -11.44 -12.41
N ALA A 75 0.60 -11.46 -11.12
CA ALA A 75 0.86 -12.60 -10.25
C ALA A 75 -0.20 -12.72 -9.14
N LYS A 76 -0.41 -13.97 -8.68
CA LYS A 76 -1.26 -14.33 -7.54
C LYS A 76 -0.43 -15.21 -6.60
N GLY A 77 -0.41 -14.85 -5.32
CA GLY A 77 0.22 -15.65 -4.26
C GLY A 77 -0.63 -16.87 -3.88
N ASN A 78 -0.18 -17.61 -2.87
CA ASN A 78 -0.95 -18.73 -2.33
C ASN A 78 -2.07 -18.22 -1.41
N VAL A 79 -3.18 -17.77 -2.01
CA VAL A 79 -4.31 -17.17 -1.31
C VAL A 79 -5.61 -17.90 -1.60
N SER A 80 -6.50 -17.95 -0.61
CA SER A 80 -7.85 -18.51 -0.75
C SER A 80 -8.67 -17.75 -1.79
N ASP A 81 -9.61 -18.42 -2.45
CA ASP A 81 -10.54 -17.80 -3.41
C ASP A 81 -11.52 -16.82 -2.76
N ARG A 82 -11.53 -16.73 -1.42
CA ARG A 82 -12.19 -15.65 -0.67
C ARG A 82 -11.56 -14.28 -0.95
N PHE A 83 -10.29 -14.25 -1.35
CA PHE A 83 -9.56 -13.03 -1.69
C PHE A 83 -9.66 -12.73 -3.19
N SER A 84 -9.95 -11.48 -3.52
CA SER A 84 -9.98 -11.02 -4.91
C SER A 84 -9.50 -9.58 -4.99
N VAL A 85 -8.76 -9.23 -6.05
CA VAL A 85 -8.34 -7.86 -6.34
C VAL A 85 -8.92 -7.42 -7.67
N GLN A 86 -9.37 -6.17 -7.73
CA GLN A 86 -9.80 -5.50 -8.95
C GLN A 86 -9.04 -4.20 -9.12
N GLN A 87 -8.75 -3.82 -10.37
CA GLN A 87 -8.19 -2.51 -10.70
C GLN A 87 -9.12 -1.77 -11.66
N PRO A 88 -10.13 -1.02 -11.16
CA PRO A 88 -10.94 -0.16 -12.00
C PRO A 88 -10.09 0.91 -12.71
N ASN A 89 -10.54 1.36 -13.88
CA ASN A 89 -9.84 2.25 -14.84
C ASN A 89 -9.17 3.52 -14.25
N ASN A 90 -9.54 3.95 -13.04
CA ASN A 90 -8.98 5.13 -12.35
C ASN A 90 -7.69 4.83 -11.57
N SER A 91 -6.95 3.77 -11.95
CA SER A 91 -5.75 3.29 -11.26
C SER A 91 -5.94 2.95 -9.77
N LEU A 92 -7.18 2.87 -9.28
CA LEU A 92 -7.47 2.39 -7.94
C LEU A 92 -7.32 0.87 -7.93
N SER A 93 -6.76 0.31 -6.87
CA SER A 93 -6.77 -1.13 -6.62
C SER A 93 -7.67 -1.44 -5.42
N GLU A 94 -8.56 -2.42 -5.58
CA GLU A 94 -9.51 -2.84 -4.55
C GLU A 94 -9.27 -4.29 -4.17
N LEU A 95 -8.79 -4.54 -2.95
CA LEU A 95 -8.70 -5.87 -2.36
C LEU A 95 -9.98 -6.17 -1.59
N THR A 96 -10.68 -7.24 -1.98
CA THR A 96 -11.87 -7.73 -1.31
C THR A 96 -11.60 -9.09 -0.67
N VAL A 97 -11.94 -9.22 0.61
CA VAL A 97 -11.93 -10.48 1.37
C VAL A 97 -13.37 -10.84 1.70
N LYS A 98 -13.87 -11.90 1.06
CA LYS A 98 -15.24 -12.40 1.27
C LYS A 98 -15.29 -13.33 2.47
N PHE A 99 -16.42 -13.33 3.19
CA PHE A 99 -16.66 -14.25 4.30
C PHE A 99 -15.50 -14.28 5.31
N SER A 100 -15.08 -13.10 5.80
CA SER A 100 -13.85 -12.95 6.59
C SER A 100 -13.82 -13.86 7.82
N GLU A 101 -12.65 -14.44 8.11
CA GLU A 101 -12.39 -15.32 9.23
C GLU A 101 -11.48 -14.61 10.25
N LEU A 102 -11.37 -15.17 11.46
CA LEU A 102 -10.50 -14.62 12.50
C LEU A 102 -9.02 -14.61 12.07
N THR A 103 -8.63 -15.59 11.25
CA THR A 103 -7.30 -15.71 10.64
C THR A 103 -6.98 -14.59 9.66
N ASP A 104 -8.00 -13.93 9.10
CA ASP A 104 -7.81 -12.80 8.17
C ASP A 104 -7.50 -11.49 8.90
N SER A 105 -7.64 -11.44 10.24
CA SER A 105 -7.36 -10.27 11.08
C SER A 105 -5.86 -9.98 11.09
N SER A 106 -5.44 -9.01 10.29
CA SER A 106 -4.03 -8.73 10.00
C SER A 106 -3.85 -7.34 9.40
N LEU A 107 -2.60 -6.91 9.26
CA LEU A 107 -2.26 -5.69 8.55
C LEU A 107 -2.22 -5.97 7.04
N TYR A 108 -2.96 -5.19 6.27
CA TYR A 108 -2.97 -5.29 4.80
C TYR A 108 -2.23 -4.12 4.20
N LEU A 109 -1.15 -4.42 3.47
CA LEU A 109 -0.25 -3.42 2.90
C LEU A 109 -0.42 -3.37 1.39
N CYS A 110 -0.48 -2.16 0.86
CA CYS A 110 -0.37 -1.92 -0.58
C CYS A 110 0.96 -1.23 -0.87
N ALA A 111 1.60 -1.64 -1.95
CA ALA A 111 2.77 -0.97 -2.48
C ALA A 111 2.54 -0.68 -3.96
N SER A 112 3.21 0.36 -4.47
CA SER A 112 3.24 0.62 -5.90
C SER A 112 4.66 0.98 -6.31
N SER A 113 5.01 0.71 -7.56
CA SER A 113 6.31 1.09 -8.12
C SER A 113 6.19 1.56 -9.57
N LEU A 114 7.13 2.44 -9.96
CA LEU A 114 7.48 2.58 -11.36
C LEU A 114 7.91 1.20 -11.85
N ALA A 115 7.39 0.76 -13.00
CA ALA A 115 7.92 -0.39 -13.69
C ALA A 115 9.38 -0.10 -14.05
N GLN A 116 10.32 -0.50 -13.21
CA GLN A 116 11.71 -0.50 -13.64
C GLN A 116 11.84 -1.68 -14.61
N PRO A 117 12.29 -1.45 -15.86
CA PRO A 117 12.77 -2.55 -16.68
C PRO A 117 13.77 -3.32 -15.82
N CYS A 118 13.75 -4.66 -15.85
CA CYS A 118 14.66 -5.52 -15.10
C CYS A 118 16.18 -5.33 -15.41
N GLY A 119 16.58 -4.18 -15.96
CA GLY A 119 17.97 -3.80 -16.27
C GLY A 119 18.47 -2.54 -15.55
N VAL A 120 17.68 -1.88 -14.68
CA VAL A 120 18.22 -0.75 -13.89
C VAL A 120 18.69 -1.27 -12.54
N THR A 121 20.01 -1.41 -12.38
CA THR A 121 20.67 -1.72 -11.10
C THR A 121 20.58 -0.53 -10.14
N SER A 122 19.37 -0.24 -9.66
CA SER A 122 19.20 0.64 -8.50
C SER A 122 19.69 -0.08 -7.25
N LEU A 123 20.52 0.59 -6.45
CA LEU A 123 21.03 0.11 -5.15
C LEU A 123 19.91 -0.33 -4.18
N LEU A 124 18.67 0.11 -4.43
CA LEU A 124 17.48 -0.20 -3.62
C LEU A 124 16.92 -1.61 -3.84
N CYS A 125 17.28 -2.32 -4.92
CA CYS A 125 16.77 -3.67 -5.20
C CYS A 125 17.55 -4.82 -4.53
N ARG A 126 18.61 -4.54 -3.76
CA ARG A 126 19.47 -5.59 -3.18
C ARG A 126 18.83 -6.41 -2.05
N ASN A 127 17.66 -6.03 -1.53
CA ASN A 127 17.14 -6.62 -0.29
C ASN A 127 15.89 -7.51 -0.42
N LEU A 128 15.48 -7.93 -1.62
CA LEU A 128 14.55 -9.07 -1.73
C LEU A 128 15.34 -10.33 -2.07
N PRO A 129 15.41 -11.34 -1.17
CA PRO A 129 15.99 -12.61 -1.53
C PRO A 129 15.18 -13.21 -2.68
N ALA A 130 15.85 -13.50 -3.78
CA ALA A 130 15.30 -14.35 -4.83
C ALA A 130 15.05 -15.73 -4.20
N SER A 131 13.78 -16.13 -4.11
CA SER A 131 13.42 -17.49 -3.76
C SER A 131 13.90 -18.43 -4.86
N ALA A 132 14.50 -19.55 -4.44
CA ALA A 132 15.13 -20.60 -5.25
C ALA A 132 14.20 -21.24 -6.29
#